data_AF-A0A5B7FK42-F1
#
_entry.id   AF-A0A5B7FK42-F1
#
_cell.length_a   1.000
_cell.length_b   1.000
_cell.length_c   1.000
_cell.angle_alpha   90.00
_cell.angle_beta   90.00
_cell.angle_gamma   90.00
#
_symmetry.space_group_name_H-M   'P 1'
#
loop_
_entity.id
_entity.type
_entity.pdbx_description
1 polymer ?
#
loop_
_entity_poly.entity_id
_entity_poly.type
_entity_poly.pdbx_seq_one_letter_code
_entity_poly.pdbx_strand_id
1 'polypeptide(L)'
;MIEHPIHCGEDVEVQAVTLFLDRTELHVYNVYKPKQAELDLSELLSLAEEEVLIGGNFNAHHEILYSISPTNNAMLLEELPGTRLLNTGEPTHLHGNPLYLTIASAILAEIADWSAHPTLISEYFVVVTILYLTNTTHTTWGT
;
A
#
# COMPACT_ATOMS: atom_id res chain seq x y z
N MET A 1 -16.68 -7.95 -0.01
CA MET A 1 -16.42 -7.01 1.11
C MET A 1 -15.99 -7.85 2.29
N ILE A 2 -14.92 -7.46 2.98
CA ILE A 2 -14.52 -8.11 4.23
C ILE A 2 -15.49 -7.65 5.33
N GLU A 3 -16.12 -8.59 6.03
CA GLU A 3 -17.22 -8.30 6.99
C GLU A 3 -16.75 -7.52 8.23
N HIS A 4 -15.45 -7.59 8.54
CA HIS A 4 -14.81 -6.84 9.62
C HIS A 4 -13.52 -6.21 9.10
N PRO A 5 -13.56 -4.96 8.61
CA PRO A 5 -12.35 -4.28 8.20
C PRO A 5 -11.43 -4.08 9.40
N ILE A 6 -10.13 -4.26 9.16
CA ILE A 6 -9.05 -4.13 10.14
C ILE A 6 -9.08 -2.74 10.79
N HIS A 7 -8.86 -2.69 12.10
CA HIS A 7 -8.84 -1.44 12.84
C HIS A 7 -7.44 -0.83 12.84
N CYS A 8 -7.30 0.35 12.24
CA CYS A 8 -5.99 1.00 12.08
C CYS A 8 -5.78 2.22 12.99
N GLY A 9 -6.56 2.31 14.07
CA GLY A 9 -6.58 3.46 14.96
C GLY A 9 -7.91 4.23 14.90
N GLU A 10 -8.15 5.06 15.91
CA GLU A 10 -9.33 5.92 15.97
C GLU A 10 -9.33 6.92 14.79
N ASP A 11 -10.50 7.14 14.19
CA ASP A 11 -10.72 8.03 13.05
C ASP A 11 -9.97 7.65 11.76
N VAL A 12 -9.34 6.46 11.69
CA VAL A 12 -8.77 5.92 10.45
C VAL A 12 -9.84 5.12 9.71
N GLU A 13 -10.09 5.50 8.45
CA GLU A 13 -11.03 4.80 7.60
C GLU A 13 -10.31 3.70 6.81
N VAL A 14 -10.85 2.49 6.85
CA VAL A 14 -10.32 1.34 6.12
C VAL A 14 -11.44 0.71 5.30
N GLN A 15 -11.19 0.55 4.01
CA GLN A 15 -12.04 -0.23 3.12
C GLN A 15 -11.23 -1.37 2.53
N ALA A 16 -11.82 -2.55 2.42
CA ALA A 16 -11.11 -3.72 1.93
C ALA A 16 -11.95 -4.56 0.97
N VAL A 17 -11.28 -5.09 -0.04
CA VAL A 17 -11.83 -6.06 -0.98
C VAL A 17 -10.88 -7.22 -1.13
N THR A 18 -11.45 -8.42 -1.29
CA THR A 18 -10.70 -9.60 -1.72
C THR A 18 -10.97 -9.82 -3.20
N LEU A 19 -9.90 -9.97 -3.97
CA LEU A 19 -9.92 -10.29 -5.39
C LEU A 19 -9.45 -11.73 -5.57
N PHE A 20 -10.28 -12.55 -6.20
CA PHE A 20 -9.91 -13.92 -6.58
C PHE A 20 -9.41 -13.89 -8.03
N LEU A 21 -8.11 -14.10 -8.21
CA LEU A 21 -7.43 -14.05 -9.51
C LEU A 21 -6.82 -15.42 -9.79
N ASP A 22 -7.47 -16.24 -10.62
CA ASP A 22 -7.11 -17.63 -10.95
C ASP A 22 -6.75 -18.52 -9.73
N ARG A 23 -5.52 -18.41 -9.21
CA ARG A 23 -4.97 -19.17 -8.08
C ARG A 23 -4.47 -18.30 -6.91
N THR A 24 -4.68 -17.00 -6.99
CA THR A 24 -4.24 -15.97 -6.04
C THR A 24 -5.46 -15.35 -5.38
N GLU A 25 -5.43 -15.28 -4.06
CA GLU A 25 -6.38 -14.51 -3.26
C GLU A 25 -5.67 -13.22 -2.84
N LEU A 26 -6.01 -12.13 -3.51
CA LEU A 26 -5.39 -10.83 -3.29
C LEU A 26 -6.28 -9.98 -2.37
N HIS A 27 -5.76 -9.59 -1.23
CA HIS A 27 -6.43 -8.66 -0.32
C HIS A 27 -5.96 -7.23 -0.61
N VAL A 28 -6.90 -6.36 -0.95
CA VAL A 28 -6.62 -4.94 -1.23
C VAL A 28 -7.27 -4.09 -0.17
N TYR A 29 -6.46 -3.30 0.52
CA TYR A 29 -6.88 -2.36 1.56
C TYR A 29 -6.67 -0.93 1.06
N ASN A 30 -7.71 -0.11 1.16
CA ASN A 30 -7.66 1.32 0.97
C ASN A 30 -7.77 2.01 2.33
N VAL A 31 -6.73 2.72 2.74
CA VAL A 31 -6.62 3.39 4.04
C VAL A 31 -6.68 4.90 3.84
N TYR A 32 -7.57 5.56 4.57
CA TYR A 32 -7.56 7.01 4.71
C TYR A 32 -7.31 7.36 6.18
N LYS A 33 -6.16 8.00 6.42
CA LYS A 33 -5.80 8.51 7.73
C LYS A 33 -5.91 10.05 7.73
N PRO A 34 -6.80 10.64 8.55
CA PRO A 34 -6.80 12.09 8.78
C PRO A 34 -5.48 12.61 9.37
N LYS A 35 -5.18 13.89 9.14
CA LYS A 35 -3.91 14.51 9.61
C LYS A 35 -3.67 14.38 11.12
N GLN A 36 -4.75 14.38 11.91
CA GLN A 36 -4.70 14.37 13.37
C GLN A 36 -4.86 12.97 13.99
N ALA A 37 -5.29 11.97 13.20
CA ALA A 37 -5.44 10.61 13.70
C ALA A 37 -4.07 9.99 13.98
N GLU A 38 -4.02 9.09 14.95
CA GLU A 38 -2.87 8.20 15.15
C GLU A 38 -3.05 6.95 14.28
N LEU A 39 -1.94 6.44 13.74
CA LEU A 39 -1.95 5.26 12.89
C LEU A 39 -1.41 4.07 13.65
N ASP A 40 -2.19 3.00 13.68
CA ASP A 40 -1.72 1.68 14.10
C ASP A 40 -1.83 0.72 12.92
N LEU A 41 -0.69 0.32 12.35
CA LEU A 41 -0.67 -0.68 11.27
C LEU A 41 -0.43 -2.10 11.75
N SER A 42 -0.34 -2.35 13.06
CA SER A 42 0.07 -3.64 13.61
C SER A 42 -0.81 -4.78 13.09
N GLU A 43 -2.13 -4.58 13.05
CA GLU A 43 -3.07 -5.58 12.53
C GLU A 43 -2.92 -5.76 11.01
N LEU A 44 -2.77 -4.68 10.23
CA LEU A 44 -2.56 -4.76 8.79
C LEU A 44 -1.24 -5.47 8.43
N LEU A 45 -0.17 -5.18 9.17
CA LEU A 45 1.15 -5.75 8.95
C LEU A 45 1.25 -7.19 9.45
N SER A 46 0.37 -7.61 10.37
CA SER A 46 0.28 -9.02 10.76
C SER A 46 -0.13 -9.93 9.61
N LEU A 47 -0.73 -9.37 8.55
CA LEU A 47 -1.12 -10.08 7.33
C LEU A 47 0.00 -10.19 6.29
N ALA A 48 1.24 -9.83 6.64
CA ALA A 48 2.35 -9.78 5.70
C ALA A 48 2.72 -11.14 5.06
N GLU A 49 2.26 -12.26 5.62
CA GLU A 49 2.43 -13.60 5.04
C GLU A 49 1.46 -13.88 3.88
N GLU A 50 0.42 -13.07 3.72
CA GLU A 50 -0.59 -13.18 2.66
C GLU A 50 -0.27 -12.29 1.45
N GLU A 51 -0.99 -12.49 0.33
CA GLU A 51 -0.92 -11.60 -0.83
C GLU A 51 -1.75 -10.33 -0.55
N VAL A 52 -1.12 -9.36 0.12
CA VAL A 52 -1.75 -8.12 0.61
C VAL A 52 -1.18 -6.90 -0.09
N LEU A 53 -2.07 -6.05 -0.59
CA LEU A 53 -1.76 -4.72 -1.10
C LEU A 53 -2.51 -3.67 -0.28
N ILE A 54 -1.77 -2.76 0.33
CA ILE A 54 -2.30 -1.66 1.16
C ILE A 54 -1.97 -0.37 0.43
N GLY A 55 -2.99 0.40 0.07
CA GLY A 55 -2.84 1.70 -0.55
C GLY A 55 -3.69 2.74 0.14
N GLY A 56 -3.43 4.01 -0.11
CA GLY A 56 -4.33 5.09 0.27
C GLY A 56 -3.61 6.33 0.75
N ASN A 57 -4.35 7.27 1.32
CA ASN A 57 -3.81 8.54 1.80
C ASN A 57 -3.54 8.45 3.30
N PHE A 58 -2.26 8.37 3.63
CA PHE A 58 -1.80 8.23 5.00
C PHE A 58 -1.56 9.58 5.67
N ASN A 59 -1.58 10.71 4.94
CA ASN A 59 -1.14 12.01 5.47
C ASN A 59 0.17 11.90 6.28
N ALA A 60 1.06 11.00 5.85
CA ALA A 60 2.30 10.67 6.53
C ALA A 60 3.45 11.45 5.92
N HIS A 61 4.38 11.86 6.78
CA HIS A 61 5.55 12.65 6.46
C HIS A 61 6.74 11.97 7.11
N HIS A 62 7.72 11.59 6.31
CA HIS A 62 8.97 11.03 6.80
C HIS A 62 10.05 11.23 5.74
N GLU A 63 11.32 11.27 6.16
CA GLU A 63 12.44 11.43 5.23
C GLU A 63 12.57 10.25 4.27
N ILE A 64 12.27 9.02 4.73
CA ILE A 64 12.25 7.81 3.88
C ILE A 64 11.15 7.86 2.81
N LEU A 65 10.10 8.67 3.03
CA LEU A 65 9.09 8.96 2.04
C LEU A 65 9.53 10.08 1.11
N TYR A 66 10.70 10.68 1.29
CA TYR A 66 11.12 11.88 0.55
C TYR A 66 10.21 13.10 0.84
N SER A 67 9.52 13.09 1.99
CA SER A 67 8.72 14.25 2.39
C SER A 67 9.61 15.39 2.87
N ILE A 68 9.28 16.61 2.45
CA ILE A 68 9.95 17.85 2.88
C ILE A 68 9.33 18.46 4.14
N SER A 69 8.22 17.88 4.61
CA SER A 69 7.50 18.35 5.79
C SER A 69 8.00 17.64 7.05
N PRO A 70 7.85 18.25 8.24
CA PRO A 70 8.26 17.61 9.49
C PRO A 70 7.64 16.23 9.66
N THR A 71 8.44 15.30 10.16
CA THR A 71 8.02 13.91 10.34
C THR A 71 6.77 13.80 11.21
N ASN A 72 5.80 13.01 10.75
CA ASN A 72 4.72 12.48 11.56
C ASN A 72 4.61 10.96 11.29
N ASN A 73 4.23 10.18 12.30
CA ASN A 73 4.08 8.72 12.17
C ASN A 73 5.36 7.99 11.73
N ALA A 74 6.52 8.31 12.32
CA ALA A 74 7.81 7.65 12.01
C ALA A 74 7.76 6.12 12.14
N MET A 75 7.01 5.62 13.13
CA MET A 75 6.84 4.19 13.38
C MET A 75 6.31 3.40 12.17
N LEU A 76 5.49 4.03 11.32
CA LEU A 76 4.91 3.42 10.12
C LEU A 76 5.96 2.78 9.20
N LEU A 77 7.17 3.35 9.16
CA LEU A 77 8.17 3.05 8.14
C LEU A 77 9.39 2.34 8.69
N GLU A 78 9.51 2.27 10.01
CA GLU A 78 10.55 1.52 10.71
C GLU A 78 10.16 0.04 10.91
N GLU A 79 8.85 -0.26 10.95
CA GLU A 79 8.32 -1.60 11.21
C GLU A 79 7.44 -2.10 10.06
N LEU A 80 8.06 -2.48 8.93
CA LEU A 80 7.37 -3.13 7.81
C LEU A 80 7.78 -4.62 7.67
N PRO A 81 7.60 -5.48 8.69
CA PRO A 81 8.00 -6.88 8.61
C PRO A 81 7.19 -7.60 7.53
N GLY A 82 7.87 -8.37 6.68
CA GLY A 82 7.24 -9.13 5.61
C GLY A 82 6.56 -8.31 4.50
N THR A 83 6.65 -6.97 4.56
CA THR A 83 6.10 -6.06 3.56
C THR A 83 7.19 -5.14 3.00
N ARG A 84 6.86 -4.41 1.94
CA ARG A 84 7.72 -3.40 1.32
C ARG A 84 6.91 -2.19 0.92
N LEU A 85 7.48 -1.01 1.12
CA LEU A 85 6.97 0.24 0.55
C LEU A 85 7.30 0.27 -0.96
N LEU A 86 6.29 0.48 -1.80
CA LEU A 86 6.44 0.54 -3.27
C LEU A 86 6.72 1.95 -3.80
N ASN A 87 6.49 2.98 -2.99
CA ASN A 87 6.74 4.36 -3.38
C ASN A 87 8.19 4.57 -3.85
N THR A 88 8.35 5.24 -5.00
CA THR A 88 9.66 5.53 -5.61
C THR A 88 10.23 6.90 -5.23
N GLY A 89 9.52 7.65 -4.38
CA GLY A 89 9.84 9.02 -4.00
C GLY A 89 9.24 10.09 -4.92
N GLU A 90 8.51 9.71 -5.96
CA GLU A 90 7.70 10.65 -6.71
C GLU A 90 6.60 11.26 -5.81
N PRO A 91 6.38 12.58 -5.88
CA PRO A 91 5.36 13.24 -5.06
C PRO A 91 3.97 12.79 -5.51
N THR A 92 3.03 12.65 -4.57
CA THR A 92 1.63 12.32 -4.86
C THR A 92 0.68 13.50 -4.61
N HIS A 93 1.25 14.67 -4.36
CA HIS A 93 0.54 15.93 -4.14
C HIS A 93 1.32 17.10 -4.78
N LEU A 94 0.61 18.13 -5.26
CA LEU A 94 1.20 19.30 -5.94
C LEU A 94 2.27 20.04 -5.12
N HIS A 95 2.21 19.95 -3.79
CA HIS A 95 3.21 20.56 -2.90
C HIS A 95 4.46 19.69 -2.66
N GLY A 96 4.65 18.63 -3.45
CA GLY A 96 5.86 17.81 -3.40
C GLY A 96 5.89 16.74 -2.31
N ASN A 97 4.80 16.57 -1.54
CA ASN A 97 4.73 15.56 -0.49
C ASN A 97 4.07 14.27 -1.02
N PRO A 98 4.65 13.09 -0.76
CA PRO A 98 4.02 11.81 -1.04
C PRO A 98 3.11 11.42 0.13
N LEU A 99 1.85 11.87 0.06
CA LEU A 99 0.82 11.61 1.06
C LEU A 99 0.11 10.27 0.83
N TYR A 100 0.09 9.81 -0.43
CA TYR A 100 -0.33 8.47 -0.79
C TYR A 100 0.82 7.49 -0.70
N LEU A 101 0.59 6.39 0.03
CA LEU A 101 1.54 5.30 0.16
C LEU A 101 0.94 4.03 -0.40
N THR A 102 1.81 3.18 -0.93
CA THR A 102 1.48 1.81 -1.31
C THR A 102 2.47 0.86 -0.64
N ILE A 103 1.95 -0.03 0.20
CA ILE A 103 2.69 -1.09 0.88
C ILE A 103 2.19 -2.41 0.32
N ALA A 104 3.09 -3.34 0.02
CA ALA A 104 2.75 -4.66 -0.48
C ALA A 104 3.46 -5.73 0.35
N SER A 105 2.87 -6.92 0.46
CA SER A 105 3.61 -8.09 0.96
C SER A 105 4.84 -8.35 0.10
N ALA A 106 5.87 -8.97 0.68
CA ALA A 106 7.15 -9.18 -0.01
C ALA A 106 6.99 -9.91 -1.35
N ILE A 107 6.04 -10.85 -1.43
CA ILE A 107 5.71 -11.61 -2.65
C ILE A 107 5.19 -10.67 -3.75
N LEU A 108 4.20 -9.84 -3.42
CA LEU A 108 3.61 -8.92 -4.39
C LEU A 108 4.59 -7.81 -4.80
N ALA A 109 5.43 -7.35 -3.87
CA ALA A 109 6.41 -6.31 -4.14
C ALA A 109 7.44 -6.70 -5.20
N GLU A 110 7.72 -8.00 -5.40
CA GLU A 110 8.65 -8.49 -6.42
C GLU A 110 8.06 -8.47 -7.84
N ILE A 111 6.73 -8.40 -7.94
CA ILE A 111 5.99 -8.41 -9.21
C ILE A 111 5.20 -7.12 -9.43
N ALA A 112 5.44 -6.09 -8.61
CA ALA A 112 4.76 -4.83 -8.67
C ALA A 112 5.58 -3.78 -9.43
N ASP A 113 4.90 -2.97 -10.22
CA ASP A 113 5.39 -1.70 -10.74
C ASP A 113 4.49 -0.57 -10.25
N TRP A 114 5.09 0.59 -9.96
CA TRP A 114 4.45 1.68 -9.23
C TRP A 114 4.78 3.02 -9.89
N SER A 115 3.77 3.87 -10.07
CA SER A 115 3.95 5.21 -10.63
C SER A 115 2.92 6.21 -10.09
N ALA A 116 3.32 7.50 -10.05
CA ALA A 116 2.41 8.61 -9.78
C ALA A 116 2.10 9.39 -11.07
N HIS A 117 0.82 9.59 -11.37
CA HIS A 117 0.35 10.27 -12.58
C HIS A 117 -0.41 11.56 -12.25
N PRO A 118 -0.01 12.72 -12.82
CA PRO A 118 -0.65 14.02 -12.56
C PRO A 118 -1.95 14.23 -13.37
N THR A 119 -2.70 13.16 -13.65
CA THR A 119 -3.74 13.14 -14.70
C THR A 119 -5.15 13.49 -14.24
N LEU A 120 -5.36 13.78 -12.94
CA LEU A 120 -6.64 14.27 -12.42
C LEU A 120 -6.61 15.78 -12.19
N ILE A 121 -7.75 16.45 -12.41
CA ILE A 121 -7.98 17.83 -11.96
C ILE A 121 -8.14 17.80 -10.43
N SER A 122 -7.03 17.61 -9.72
CA SER A 122 -6.94 17.47 -8.26
C SER A 122 -5.56 17.92 -7.81
N GLU A 123 -5.43 18.32 -6.54
CA GLU A 123 -4.13 18.57 -5.92
C GLU A 123 -3.35 17.28 -5.65
N TYR A 124 -4.02 16.13 -5.79
CA TYR A 124 -3.47 14.80 -5.60
C TYR A 124 -3.25 14.08 -6.94
N PHE A 125 -2.11 13.40 -7.07
CA PHE A 125 -1.79 12.58 -8.22
C PHE A 125 -2.38 11.18 -8.06
N VAL A 126 -2.72 10.56 -9.18
CA VAL A 126 -3.18 9.17 -9.20
C VAL A 126 -1.98 8.26 -8.97
N VAL A 127 -2.05 7.43 -7.95
CA VAL A 127 -1.12 6.32 -7.79
C VAL A 127 -1.62 5.14 -8.61
N VAL A 128 -0.76 4.59 -9.46
CA VAL A 128 -1.03 3.38 -10.23
C VAL A 128 -0.07 2.30 -9.77
N THR A 129 -0.61 1.11 -9.50
CA THR A 129 0.18 -0.07 -9.19
C THR A 129 -0.25 -1.19 -10.14
N ILE A 130 0.73 -1.78 -10.84
CA ILE A 130 0.52 -2.88 -11.79
C ILE A 130 1.16 -4.13 -11.20
N LEU A 131 0.40 -5.22 -11.08
CA LEU A 131 0.90 -6.52 -10.63
C LEU A 131 1.03 -7.47 -11.83
N TYR A 132 2.23 -8.00 -12.06
CA TYR A 132 2.53 -8.94 -13.15
C TYR A 132 2.36 -10.38 -12.69
N LEU A 133 1.11 -10.85 -12.65
CA LEU A 133 0.81 -12.24 -12.28
C LEU A 133 1.32 -13.19 -13.36
N THR A 134 2.28 -14.05 -13.03
CA THR A 134 2.79 -15.07 -13.96
C THR A 134 2.02 -16.37 -13.79
N ASN A 135 1.43 -16.85 -14.89
CA ASN A 135 0.87 -18.21 -14.96
C ASN A 135 2.03 -19.21 -15.12
N THR A 136 2.66 -19.62 -14.02
CA THR A 136 3.58 -20.76 -14.04
C THR A 136 2.79 -22.06 -14.10
N THR A 137 2.33 -22.44 -15.30
CA THR A 137 2.05 -23.85 -15.60
C THR A 137 3.39 -24.58 -15.74
N HIS A 138 3.97 -25.03 -14.63
CA HIS A 138 5.00 -26.07 -14.67
C HIS A 138 4.32 -27.40 -14.99
N THR A 139 4.04 -27.64 -16.27
CA THR A 139 3.75 -28.99 -16.78
C THR A 139 5.08 -29.63 -17.16
N THR A 140 5.82 -30.14 -16.19
CA THR A 140 6.88 -31.11 -16.47
C THR A 140 6.22 -32.40 -16.91
N TRP A 141 6.15 -32.60 -18.23
CA TRP A 141 5.90 -33.92 -18.81
C TRP A 141 7.10 -34.80 -18.47
N GLY A 142 6.87 -35.82 -17.64
CA GLY A 142 7.85 -36.86 -17.39
C GLY A 142 8.21 -37.56 -18.69
N THR A 143 9.50 -37.64 -18.98
CA THR A 143 10.10 -38.59 -19.91
C THR A 143 10.60 -39.81 -19.15
#